data_AF-A0A6S6QZU1-F1
#
_entry.id   AF-A0A6S6QZU1-F1
#
_cell.length_a   1.000
_cell.length_b   1.000
_cell.length_c   1.000
_cell.angle_alpha   90.00
_cell.angle_beta   90.00
_cell.angle_gamma   90.00
#
_symmetry.space_group_name_H-M   'P 1'
#
loop_
_entity.id
_entity.type
_entity.pdbx_description
1 polymer ?
#
loop_
_entity_poly.entity_id
_entity_poly.type
_entity_poly.pdbx_seq_one_letter_code
_entity_poly.pdbx_strand_id
1 'polypeptide(L)'
;MLQKQFQSDQIIDQDFFNLLIHIKQNNLRLNSSPYLLEDSLNSLGMKNEEKAYLSLLRFFTFDRITLNDLHTLSFQSDISDYTYSDAAWNQMKEMRLTQKENEKRAKSIYCLLIKMFIIAFSTKESSKNKLAQLIDFTNKQLGVYFENGIILAYWYFDRSEECVTRFFAKIQPLAKEKLRKIEGMAWDLFHLWNLPTEMAMLSNMYNCLSLQSLATHDESLAQIAKRNPITRMAFYENEAQVKYKHSIVSIINDSTINSLLSEKQTEREKICESVDLVKLAHGLENELLDLFPE
;
A
#
# COMPACT_ATOMS: atom_id res chain seq x y z
N MET A 1 -3.34 -12.77 5.95
CA MET A 1 -2.74 -13.98 5.32
C MET A 1 -2.65 -15.18 6.28
N LEU A 2 -2.19 -14.99 7.53
CA LEU A 2 -2.14 -16.05 8.57
C LEU A 2 -3.49 -16.68 8.94
N GLN A 3 -4.60 -16.01 8.61
CA GLN A 3 -5.96 -16.36 8.99
C GLN A 3 -6.53 -17.65 8.36
N LYS A 4 -6.05 -18.08 7.19
CA LYS A 4 -6.65 -19.22 6.47
C LYS A 4 -6.01 -20.58 6.77
N GLN A 5 -4.76 -20.62 7.22
CA GLN A 5 -3.97 -21.87 7.18
C GLN A 5 -3.83 -22.60 8.52
N PHE A 6 -4.16 -21.99 9.66
CA PHE A 6 -4.03 -22.63 10.98
C PHE A 6 -5.35 -23.18 11.55
N GLN A 7 -6.44 -23.23 10.77
CA GLN A 7 -7.78 -23.61 11.25
C GLN A 7 -8.51 -24.69 10.43
N SER A 8 -7.88 -25.28 9.42
CA SER A 8 -8.47 -26.41 8.70
C SER A 8 -7.34 -27.30 8.21
N ASP A 9 -7.62 -28.55 7.83
CA ASP A 9 -6.71 -29.48 7.14
C ASP A 9 -6.23 -28.97 5.75
N GLN A 10 -6.06 -27.66 5.60
CA GLN A 10 -5.50 -27.00 4.43
C GLN A 10 -3.98 -27.10 4.48
N ILE A 11 -3.45 -27.75 3.43
CA ILE A 11 -2.03 -27.77 3.08
C ILE A 11 -1.50 -26.34 3.17
N ILE A 12 -0.59 -26.10 4.13
CA ILE A 12 0.18 -24.86 4.15
C ILE A 12 0.96 -24.83 2.84
N ASP A 13 0.76 -23.76 2.07
CA ASP A 13 1.51 -23.54 0.85
C ASP A 13 3.01 -23.64 1.15
N GLN A 14 3.73 -24.47 0.38
CA GLN A 14 5.12 -24.80 0.69
C GLN A 14 6.02 -23.56 0.63
N ASP A 15 5.75 -22.63 -0.29
CA ASP A 15 6.53 -21.40 -0.42
C ASP A 15 6.29 -20.47 0.76
N PHE A 16 5.03 -20.36 1.21
CA PHE A 16 4.70 -19.64 2.44
C PHE A 16 5.34 -20.28 3.68
N PHE A 17 5.32 -21.62 3.80
CA PHE A 17 5.99 -22.30 4.92
C PHE A 17 7.52 -22.07 4.89
N ASN A 18 8.12 -22.10 3.71
CA ASN A 18 9.54 -21.78 3.52
C ASN A 18 9.85 -20.33 3.93
N LEU A 19 8.95 -19.38 3.67
CA LEU A 19 9.08 -17.99 4.15
C LEU A 19 9.05 -17.91 5.69
N LEU A 20 8.14 -18.63 6.35
CA LEU A 20 8.06 -18.67 7.81
C LEU A 20 9.34 -19.27 8.43
N ILE A 21 9.85 -20.35 7.84
CA ILE A 21 11.13 -20.95 8.21
C ILE A 21 12.27 -19.94 8.04
N HIS A 22 12.33 -19.24 6.91
CA HIS A 22 13.38 -18.25 6.64
C HIS A 22 13.40 -17.13 7.69
N ILE A 23 12.23 -16.62 8.07
CA ILE A 23 12.07 -15.61 9.13
C ILE A 23 12.70 -16.10 10.43
N LYS A 24 12.36 -17.32 10.86
CA LYS A 24 12.83 -17.89 12.13
C LYS A 24 14.31 -18.26 12.10
N GLN A 25 14.79 -18.85 11.00
CA GLN A 25 16.20 -19.20 10.81
C GLN A 25 17.13 -17.98 10.89
N ASN A 26 16.68 -16.84 10.36
CA ASN A 26 17.48 -15.61 10.32
C ASN A 26 17.18 -14.66 11.50
N ASN A 27 16.37 -15.08 12.47
CA ASN A 27 15.95 -14.25 13.61
C ASN A 27 15.44 -12.86 13.19
N LEU A 28 14.66 -12.79 12.11
CA LEU A 28 14.11 -11.53 11.62
C LEU A 28 13.08 -11.00 12.61
N ARG A 29 13.20 -9.71 12.97
CA ARG A 29 12.19 -9.04 13.81
C ARG A 29 10.95 -8.73 12.98
N LEU A 30 9.81 -9.20 13.44
CA LEU A 30 8.53 -8.97 12.79
C LEU A 30 7.94 -7.63 13.21
N ASN A 31 7.13 -7.05 12.32
CA ASN A 31 6.39 -5.84 12.57
C ASN A 31 4.94 -6.03 12.12
N SER A 32 3.98 -5.88 13.04
CA SER A 32 2.55 -5.96 12.76
C SER A 32 1.94 -4.62 12.32
N SER A 33 2.65 -3.50 12.41
CA SER A 33 2.12 -2.16 12.12
C SER A 33 1.38 -2.03 10.79
N PRO A 34 1.84 -2.61 9.66
CA PRO A 34 1.09 -2.55 8.40
C PRO A 34 -0.31 -3.16 8.52
N TYR A 35 -0.43 -4.31 9.18
CA TYR A 35 -1.72 -4.96 9.43
C TYR A 35 -2.60 -4.13 10.36
N LEU A 36 -2.02 -3.58 11.46
CA LEU A 36 -2.77 -2.75 12.40
C LEU A 36 -3.32 -1.50 11.71
N LEU A 37 -2.51 -0.79 10.94
CA LEU A 37 -2.91 0.42 10.23
C LEU A 37 -4.02 0.13 9.21
N GLU A 38 -3.82 -0.87 8.36
CA GLU A 38 -4.80 -1.20 7.33
C GLU A 38 -6.10 -1.70 7.93
N ASP A 39 -6.08 -2.70 8.81
CA ASP A 39 -7.32 -3.25 9.36
C ASP A 39 -8.01 -2.27 10.33
N SER A 40 -7.30 -1.29 10.90
CA SER A 40 -7.93 -0.19 11.63
C SER A 40 -8.69 0.78 10.72
N LEU A 41 -8.08 1.18 9.60
CA LEU A 41 -8.50 2.36 8.82
C LEU A 41 -9.21 2.02 7.50
N ASN A 42 -9.03 0.81 6.98
CA ASN A 42 -9.69 0.34 5.76
C ASN A 42 -11.22 0.31 5.94
N SER A 43 -11.97 0.61 4.88
CA SER A 43 -13.43 0.61 4.87
C SER A 43 -14.07 -0.71 5.35
N LEU A 44 -13.36 -1.83 5.24
CA LEU A 44 -13.77 -3.17 5.72
C LEU A 44 -13.09 -3.63 7.01
N GLY A 45 -12.13 -2.84 7.50
CA GLY A 45 -11.29 -3.18 8.64
C GLY A 45 -12.07 -3.39 9.93
N MET A 46 -11.63 -4.36 10.75
CA MET A 46 -12.26 -4.79 12.02
C MET A 46 -13.79 -5.05 11.94
N LYS A 47 -14.39 -5.24 10.75
CA LYS A 47 -15.82 -5.56 10.65
C LYS A 47 -16.15 -6.96 11.19
N ASN A 48 -15.16 -7.84 11.23
CA ASN A 48 -15.25 -9.11 11.91
C ASN A 48 -14.18 -9.15 13.01
N GLU A 49 -14.58 -8.74 14.21
CA GLU A 49 -13.69 -8.59 15.37
C GLU A 49 -12.99 -9.91 15.73
N GLU A 50 -13.73 -11.03 15.72
CA GLU A 50 -13.18 -12.36 16.00
C GLU A 50 -12.05 -12.71 15.03
N LYS A 51 -12.28 -12.47 13.74
CA LYS A 51 -11.32 -12.73 12.67
C LYS A 51 -10.08 -11.84 12.76
N ALA A 52 -10.27 -10.57 13.10
CA ALA A 52 -9.17 -9.62 13.26
C ALA A 52 -8.32 -9.97 14.48
N TYR A 53 -8.97 -10.22 15.63
CA TYR A 53 -8.30 -10.62 16.86
C TYR A 53 -7.56 -11.96 16.70
N LEU A 54 -8.17 -12.95 16.07
CA LEU A 54 -7.51 -14.23 15.79
C LEU A 54 -6.25 -14.04 14.93
N SER A 55 -6.25 -13.09 14.00
CA SER A 55 -5.07 -12.80 13.18
C SER A 55 -3.93 -12.21 14.02
N LEU A 56 -4.23 -11.34 14.99
CA LEU A 56 -3.27 -10.84 15.97
C LEU A 56 -2.71 -11.99 16.82
N LEU A 57 -3.58 -12.83 17.35
CA LEU A 57 -3.20 -13.99 18.16
C LEU A 57 -2.25 -14.92 17.41
N ARG A 58 -2.54 -15.20 16.14
CA ARG A 58 -1.66 -16.02 15.28
C ARG A 58 -0.34 -15.33 14.99
N PHE A 59 -0.33 -14.02 14.78
CA PHE A 59 0.89 -13.25 14.60
C PHE A 59 1.79 -13.34 15.84
N PHE A 60 1.27 -13.05 17.03
CA PHE A 60 2.08 -13.07 18.26
C PHE A 60 2.48 -14.49 18.68
N THR A 61 1.61 -15.48 18.46
CA THR A 61 1.99 -16.90 18.61
C THR A 61 3.17 -17.22 17.68
N PHE A 62 3.10 -16.82 16.40
CA PHE A 62 4.19 -17.04 15.47
C PHE A 62 5.45 -16.28 15.88
N ASP A 63 5.34 -15.03 16.33
CA ASP A 63 6.50 -14.21 16.75
C ASP A 63 7.25 -14.86 17.92
N ARG A 64 6.53 -15.45 18.88
CA ARG A 64 7.09 -16.10 20.06
C ARG A 64 7.74 -17.46 19.79
N ILE A 65 7.14 -18.32 18.97
CA ILE A 65 7.59 -19.71 18.81
C ILE A 65 9.00 -19.83 18.22
N THR A 66 9.69 -20.92 18.51
CA THR A 66 11.02 -21.20 17.96
C THR A 66 10.94 -21.84 16.57
N LEU A 67 12.07 -21.91 15.87
CA LEU A 67 12.18 -22.67 14.63
C LEU A 67 11.86 -24.17 14.85
N ASN A 68 12.25 -24.73 15.99
CA ASN A 68 11.97 -26.13 16.30
C ASN A 68 10.47 -26.37 16.45
N ASP A 69 9.78 -25.49 17.19
CA ASP A 69 8.32 -25.55 17.35
C ASP A 69 7.60 -25.47 15.99
N LEU A 70 8.09 -24.62 15.08
CA LEU A 70 7.56 -24.50 13.73
C LEU A 70 7.74 -25.78 12.91
N HIS A 71 8.90 -26.46 13.03
CA HIS A 71 9.15 -27.72 12.33
C HIS A 71 8.31 -28.89 12.87
N THR A 72 8.13 -28.95 14.19
CA THR A 72 7.33 -30.00 14.84
C THR A 72 5.84 -29.69 14.82
N LEU A 73 5.45 -28.47 14.41
CA LEU A 73 4.08 -27.93 14.47
C LEU A 73 3.46 -28.10 15.87
N SER A 74 4.30 -28.11 16.92
CA SER A 74 3.89 -28.42 18.29
C SER A 74 3.85 -27.15 19.14
N PHE A 75 2.90 -26.28 18.85
CA PHE A 75 2.72 -25.03 19.60
C PHE A 75 1.23 -24.69 19.76
N GLN A 76 0.94 -24.00 20.86
CA GLN A 76 -0.34 -23.39 21.13
C GLN A 76 -0.11 -21.96 21.60
N SER A 77 -1.15 -21.14 21.46
CA SER A 77 -1.13 -19.79 22.00
C SER A 77 -0.99 -19.83 23.51
N ASP A 78 -0.11 -19.01 24.07
CA ASP A 78 0.10 -18.87 25.50
C ASP A 78 -0.42 -17.52 26.04
N ILE A 79 -0.33 -17.32 27.35
CA ILE A 79 -0.83 -16.10 28.02
C ILE A 79 -0.17 -14.83 27.45
N SER A 80 1.11 -14.91 27.07
CA SER A 80 1.81 -13.76 26.50
C SER A 80 1.26 -13.40 25.12
N ASP A 81 0.92 -14.39 24.30
CA ASP A 81 0.30 -14.15 22.98
C ASP A 81 -1.04 -13.42 23.09
N TYR A 82 -1.88 -13.81 24.06
CA TYR A 82 -3.13 -13.10 24.35
C TYR A 82 -2.86 -11.68 24.84
N THR A 83 -1.88 -11.49 25.74
CA THR A 83 -1.53 -10.17 26.28
C THR A 83 -1.09 -9.21 25.16
N TYR A 84 -0.22 -9.66 24.26
CA TYR A 84 0.20 -8.84 23.12
C TYR A 84 -0.93 -8.60 22.12
N SER A 85 -1.80 -9.59 21.91
CA SER A 85 -2.98 -9.45 21.04
C SER A 85 -3.97 -8.43 21.58
N ASP A 86 -4.24 -8.43 22.89
CA ASP A 86 -5.10 -7.45 23.55
C ASP A 86 -4.52 -6.04 23.44
N ALA A 87 -3.21 -5.89 23.64
CA ALA A 87 -2.53 -4.61 23.47
C ALA A 87 -2.64 -4.09 22.02
N ALA A 88 -2.37 -4.94 21.03
CA ALA A 88 -2.50 -4.59 19.62
C ALA A 88 -3.95 -4.29 19.21
N TRP A 89 -4.93 -5.04 19.74
CA TRP A 89 -6.35 -4.78 19.52
C TRP A 89 -6.79 -3.42 20.07
N ASN A 90 -6.32 -3.06 21.26
CA ASN A 90 -6.57 -1.74 21.83
C ASN A 90 -5.91 -0.63 21.00
N GLN A 91 -4.67 -0.84 20.56
CA GLN A 91 -3.99 0.08 19.65
C GLN A 91 -4.77 0.26 18.34
N MET A 92 -5.33 -0.80 17.76
CA MET A 92 -6.13 -0.70 16.54
C MET A 92 -7.37 0.17 16.71
N LYS A 93 -8.04 0.09 17.87
CA LYS A 93 -9.19 0.95 18.20
C LYS A 93 -8.78 2.41 18.32
N GLU A 94 -7.61 2.69 18.93
CA GLU A 94 -7.08 4.05 19.06
C GLU A 94 -6.63 4.64 17.71
N MET A 95 -6.05 3.82 16.83
CA MET A 95 -5.58 4.26 15.51
C MET A 95 -6.71 4.87 14.67
N ARG A 96 -7.94 4.37 14.79
CA ARG A 96 -9.13 4.94 14.11
C ARG A 96 -9.38 6.41 14.40
N LEU A 97 -8.96 6.87 15.58
CA LEU A 97 -9.19 8.23 16.03
C LEU A 97 -7.98 9.14 15.76
N THR A 98 -6.78 8.55 15.69
CA THR A 98 -5.51 9.27 15.77
C THR A 98 -4.71 9.26 14.47
N GLN A 99 -4.85 8.24 13.62
CA GLN A 99 -4.03 8.03 12.41
C GLN A 99 -4.61 8.67 11.15
N LYS A 100 -5.18 9.87 11.29
CA LYS A 100 -5.86 10.59 10.19
C LYS A 100 -4.94 10.89 9.01
N GLU A 101 -3.65 11.14 9.25
CA GLU A 101 -2.68 11.41 8.18
C GLU A 101 -2.38 10.16 7.35
N ASN A 102 -2.27 8.99 7.98
CA ASN A 102 -2.07 7.73 7.26
C ASN A 102 -3.33 7.35 6.45
N GLU A 103 -4.51 7.55 7.04
CA GLU A 103 -5.78 7.41 6.33
C GLU A 103 -5.84 8.36 5.12
N LYS A 104 -5.47 9.63 5.31
CA LYS A 104 -5.40 10.64 4.24
C LYS A 104 -4.48 10.18 3.11
N ARG A 105 -3.27 9.71 3.43
CA ARG A 105 -2.29 9.20 2.44
C ARG A 105 -2.83 8.01 1.66
N ALA A 106 -3.35 6.98 2.35
CA ALA A 106 -3.93 5.80 1.70
C ALA A 106 -5.13 6.19 0.80
N LYS A 107 -6.01 7.07 1.28
CA LYS A 107 -7.16 7.58 0.52
C LYS A 107 -6.74 8.38 -0.70
N SER A 108 -5.67 9.18 -0.61
CA SER A 108 -5.14 9.91 -1.77
C SER A 108 -4.62 8.96 -2.85
N ILE A 109 -3.94 7.88 -2.48
CA ILE A 109 -3.51 6.83 -3.41
C ILE A 109 -4.73 6.15 -4.05
N TYR A 110 -5.77 5.85 -3.26
CA TYR A 110 -7.02 5.30 -3.76
C TYR A 110 -7.68 6.21 -4.82
N CYS A 111 -7.81 7.51 -4.54
CA CYS A 111 -8.32 8.49 -5.51
C CYS A 111 -7.47 8.54 -6.80
N LEU A 112 -6.14 8.51 -6.67
CA LEU A 112 -5.23 8.47 -7.81
C LEU A 112 -5.48 7.24 -8.69
N LEU A 113 -5.61 6.05 -8.08
CA LEU A 113 -5.86 4.80 -8.79
C LEU A 113 -7.23 4.81 -9.49
N ILE A 114 -8.30 5.27 -8.82
CA ILE A 114 -9.60 5.38 -9.48
C ILE A 114 -9.52 6.29 -10.69
N LYS A 115 -8.89 7.49 -10.56
CA LYS A 115 -8.77 8.39 -11.70
C LYS A 115 -7.93 7.81 -12.83
N MET A 116 -6.85 7.10 -12.50
CA MET A 116 -6.08 6.33 -13.48
C MET A 116 -6.97 5.35 -14.25
N PHE A 117 -7.82 4.58 -13.57
CA PHE A 117 -8.73 3.63 -14.25
C PHE A 117 -9.81 4.31 -15.08
N ILE A 118 -10.40 5.39 -14.58
CA ILE A 118 -11.36 6.22 -15.34
C ILE A 118 -10.71 6.65 -16.67
N ILE A 119 -9.52 7.26 -16.62
CA ILE A 119 -8.79 7.72 -17.82
C ILE A 119 -8.44 6.54 -18.73
N ALA A 120 -8.01 5.41 -18.16
CA ALA A 120 -7.66 4.23 -18.94
C ALA A 120 -8.86 3.71 -19.75
N PHE A 121 -10.06 3.79 -19.18
CA PHE A 121 -11.28 3.22 -19.74
C PHE A 121 -12.12 4.20 -20.57
N SER A 122 -12.06 5.50 -20.29
CA SER A 122 -12.91 6.50 -20.94
C SER A 122 -12.33 7.07 -22.24
N THR A 123 -11.01 7.01 -22.43
CA THR A 123 -10.35 7.64 -23.59
C THR A 123 -9.41 6.70 -24.35
N LYS A 124 -9.33 6.91 -25.67
CA LYS A 124 -8.41 6.25 -26.61
C LYS A 124 -7.15 7.08 -26.89
N GLU A 125 -6.94 8.15 -26.13
CA GLU A 125 -5.77 9.01 -26.25
C GLU A 125 -4.45 8.27 -26.01
N SER A 126 -3.35 8.90 -26.45
CA SER A 126 -1.99 8.42 -26.22
C SER A 126 -1.68 8.30 -24.74
N SER A 127 -0.73 7.41 -24.39
CA SER A 127 -0.25 7.23 -23.01
C SER A 127 0.23 8.56 -22.39
N LYS A 128 0.85 9.43 -23.19
CA LYS A 128 1.27 10.78 -22.78
C LYS A 128 0.11 11.69 -22.41
N ASN A 129 -0.94 11.74 -23.24
CA ASN A 129 -2.07 12.62 -22.96
C ASN A 129 -2.88 12.10 -21.77
N LYS A 130 -3.04 10.77 -21.63
CA LYS A 130 -3.62 10.14 -20.43
C LYS A 130 -2.85 10.51 -19.17
N LEU A 131 -1.52 10.50 -19.24
CA LEU A 131 -0.66 10.94 -18.15
C LEU A 131 -0.86 12.43 -17.84
N ALA A 132 -0.91 13.30 -18.85
CA ALA A 132 -1.16 14.73 -18.65
C ALA A 132 -2.49 14.97 -17.94
N GLN A 133 -3.56 14.25 -18.32
CA GLN A 133 -4.86 14.31 -17.63
C GLN A 133 -4.75 13.89 -16.15
N LEU A 134 -4.00 12.83 -15.87
CA LEU A 134 -3.79 12.37 -14.50
C LEU A 134 -2.99 13.38 -13.67
N ILE A 135 -1.93 13.97 -14.23
CA ILE A 135 -1.15 15.01 -13.57
C ILE A 135 -2.01 16.24 -13.32
N ASP A 136 -2.84 16.65 -14.29
CA ASP A 136 -3.77 17.77 -14.11
C ASP A 136 -4.76 17.51 -12.97
N PHE A 137 -5.27 16.29 -12.86
CA PHE A 137 -6.07 15.85 -11.72
C PHE A 137 -5.30 15.96 -10.40
N THR A 138 -4.04 15.50 -10.34
CA THR A 138 -3.22 15.66 -9.12
C THR A 138 -3.02 17.12 -8.75
N ASN A 139 -2.88 17.97 -9.76
CA ASN A 139 -2.65 19.40 -9.60
C ASN A 139 -3.87 20.17 -9.13
N LYS A 140 -5.06 19.86 -9.65
CA LYS A 140 -6.25 20.69 -9.51
C LYS A 140 -7.33 20.12 -8.60
N GLN A 141 -7.27 18.83 -8.28
CA GLN A 141 -8.32 18.15 -7.51
C GLN A 141 -7.77 17.37 -6.32
N LEU A 142 -6.73 16.56 -6.51
CA LEU A 142 -6.18 15.74 -5.43
C LEU A 142 -5.28 16.53 -4.48
N GLY A 143 -4.51 17.49 -5.01
CA GLY A 143 -3.55 18.29 -4.23
C GLY A 143 -2.26 17.57 -3.85
N VAL A 144 -2.12 16.28 -4.17
CA VAL A 144 -0.95 15.47 -3.82
C VAL A 144 -0.33 14.85 -5.06
N TYR A 145 1.00 14.96 -5.16
CA TYR A 145 1.79 14.38 -6.24
C TYR A 145 2.55 13.15 -5.75
N PHE A 146 2.26 11.99 -6.34
CA PHE A 146 2.96 10.73 -6.05
C PHE A 146 3.83 10.33 -7.25
N GLU A 147 5.13 10.65 -7.22
CA GLU A 147 6.08 10.34 -8.30
C GLU A 147 5.97 8.87 -8.75
N ASN A 148 6.06 7.92 -7.81
CA ASN A 148 5.94 6.48 -8.12
C ASN A 148 4.56 6.10 -8.65
N GLY A 149 3.49 6.76 -8.17
CA GLY A 149 2.14 6.53 -8.67
C GLY A 149 1.95 7.01 -10.11
N ILE A 150 2.56 8.15 -10.46
CA ILE A 150 2.54 8.72 -11.82
C ILE A 150 3.35 7.84 -12.79
N ILE A 151 4.53 7.36 -12.37
CA ILE A 151 5.32 6.41 -13.16
C ILE A 151 4.54 5.11 -13.39
N LEU A 152 3.94 4.56 -12.32
CA LEU A 152 3.16 3.33 -12.39
C LEU A 152 1.95 3.48 -13.34
N ALA A 153 1.25 4.61 -13.27
CA ALA A 153 0.16 4.93 -14.18
C ALA A 153 0.62 5.04 -15.64
N TYR A 154 1.76 5.69 -15.90
CA TYR A 154 2.31 5.77 -17.26
C TYR A 154 2.64 4.39 -17.82
N TRP A 155 3.33 3.54 -17.06
CA TRP A 155 3.63 2.17 -17.48
C TRP A 155 2.37 1.34 -17.75
N TYR A 156 1.30 1.57 -16.99
CA TYR A 156 0.00 0.96 -17.24
C TYR A 156 -0.65 1.47 -18.54
N PHE A 157 -0.68 2.78 -18.76
CA PHE A 157 -1.28 3.38 -19.96
C PHE A 157 -0.53 2.98 -21.24
N ASP A 158 0.79 2.95 -21.18
CA ASP A 158 1.67 2.66 -22.29
C ASP A 158 1.86 1.15 -22.53
N ARG A 159 1.50 0.32 -21.54
CA ARG A 159 1.72 -1.14 -21.53
C ARG A 159 3.18 -1.52 -21.74
N SER A 160 4.10 -0.64 -21.35
CA SER A 160 5.55 -0.87 -21.49
C SER A 160 6.12 -1.83 -20.45
N GLU A 161 5.40 -2.07 -19.36
CA GLU A 161 5.83 -2.97 -18.28
C GLU A 161 4.79 -4.06 -18.02
N GLU A 162 5.18 -5.31 -18.29
CA GLU A 162 4.30 -6.46 -18.12
C GLU A 162 3.92 -6.67 -16.64
N CYS A 163 4.87 -6.49 -15.71
CA CYS A 163 4.59 -6.64 -14.28
C CYS A 163 3.51 -5.66 -13.78
N VAL A 164 3.50 -4.43 -14.32
CA VAL A 164 2.47 -3.42 -14.01
C VAL A 164 1.11 -3.84 -14.57
N THR A 165 1.09 -4.36 -15.79
CA THR A 165 -0.13 -4.88 -16.41
C THR A 165 -0.70 -6.06 -15.62
N ARG A 166 0.16 -6.97 -15.14
CA ARG A 166 -0.25 -8.12 -14.31
C ARG A 166 -0.78 -7.67 -12.94
N PHE A 167 -0.13 -6.71 -12.29
CA PHE A 167 -0.59 -6.16 -11.01
C PHE A 167 -2.04 -5.62 -11.11
N PHE A 168 -2.34 -4.88 -12.18
CA PHE A 168 -3.68 -4.33 -12.40
C PHE A 168 -4.66 -5.25 -13.13
N ALA A 169 -4.27 -6.47 -13.50
CA ALA A 169 -5.08 -7.37 -14.33
C ALA A 169 -6.46 -7.69 -13.71
N LYS A 170 -6.60 -7.63 -12.39
CA LYS A 170 -7.85 -7.87 -11.65
C LYS A 170 -8.88 -6.74 -11.82
N ILE A 171 -8.47 -5.58 -12.34
CA ILE A 171 -9.33 -4.41 -12.59
C ILE A 171 -9.64 -4.36 -14.09
N GLN A 172 -10.76 -4.98 -14.45
CA GLN A 172 -11.31 -4.95 -15.80
C GLN A 172 -12.64 -4.19 -15.81
N PRO A 173 -13.09 -3.68 -16.98
CA PRO A 173 -14.41 -3.06 -17.16
C PRO A 173 -15.56 -3.76 -16.43
N LEU A 174 -15.65 -5.09 -16.52
CA LEU A 174 -16.74 -5.89 -15.94
C LEU A 174 -16.33 -6.62 -14.64
N ALA A 175 -15.22 -6.22 -14.02
CA ALA A 175 -14.76 -6.88 -12.80
C ALA A 175 -15.70 -6.59 -11.62
N LYS A 176 -16.19 -7.66 -10.98
CA LYS A 176 -16.92 -7.58 -9.71
C LYS A 176 -16.04 -6.97 -8.62
N GLU A 177 -16.67 -6.22 -7.72
CA GLU A 177 -16.06 -5.61 -6.53
C GLU A 177 -14.81 -4.77 -6.86
N LYS A 178 -14.83 -4.08 -8.01
CA LYS A 178 -13.70 -3.29 -8.51
C LYS A 178 -13.21 -2.24 -7.50
N LEU A 179 -14.12 -1.51 -6.85
CA LEU A 179 -13.77 -0.48 -5.87
C LEU A 179 -12.99 -1.09 -4.69
N ARG A 180 -13.47 -2.22 -4.16
CA ARG A 180 -12.77 -2.96 -3.09
C ARG A 180 -11.38 -3.42 -3.51
N LYS A 181 -11.22 -3.90 -4.75
CA LYS A 181 -9.92 -4.32 -5.27
C LYS A 181 -8.97 -3.14 -5.42
N ILE A 182 -9.48 -1.98 -5.87
CA ILE A 182 -8.69 -0.75 -6.00
C ILE A 182 -8.28 -0.24 -4.62
N GLU A 183 -9.16 -0.30 -3.61
CA GLU A 183 -8.83 0.05 -2.22
C GLU A 183 -7.74 -0.87 -1.65
N GLY A 184 -7.81 -2.18 -1.87
CA GLY A 184 -6.75 -3.11 -1.49
C GLY A 184 -5.41 -2.78 -2.15
N MET A 185 -5.40 -2.49 -3.45
CA MET A 185 -4.19 -2.05 -4.16
C MET A 185 -3.64 -0.73 -3.63
N ALA A 186 -4.51 0.19 -3.18
CA ALA A 186 -4.09 1.44 -2.59
C ALA A 186 -3.36 1.22 -1.25
N TRP A 187 -3.84 0.30 -0.42
CA TRP A 187 -3.16 -0.11 0.81
C TRP A 187 -1.82 -0.81 0.54
N ASP A 188 -1.77 -1.73 -0.43
CA ASP A 188 -0.53 -2.38 -0.84
C ASP A 188 0.55 -1.36 -1.25
N LEU A 189 0.17 -0.36 -2.07
CA LEU A 189 1.07 0.70 -2.51
C LEU A 189 1.41 1.68 -1.38
N PHE A 190 0.46 1.99 -0.49
CA PHE A 190 0.69 2.82 0.69
C PHE A 190 1.79 2.21 1.56
N HIS A 191 1.66 0.94 1.95
CA HIS A 191 2.66 0.27 2.78
C HIS A 191 4.04 0.28 2.10
N LEU A 192 4.08 -0.04 0.80
CA LEU A 192 5.33 -0.04 0.04
C LEU A 192 6.00 1.34 0.00
N TRP A 193 5.23 2.41 -0.21
CA TRP A 193 5.76 3.77 -0.34
C TRP A 193 5.99 4.46 1.00
N ASN A 194 5.35 4.01 2.08
CA ASN A 194 5.50 4.56 3.43
C ASN A 194 6.69 3.96 4.20
N LEU A 195 7.22 2.80 3.77
CA LEU A 195 8.41 2.16 4.36
C LEU A 195 9.55 3.13 4.69
N PRO A 196 9.98 4.06 3.81
CA PRO A 196 11.06 4.99 4.15
C PRO A 196 10.71 5.94 5.30
N THR A 197 9.47 6.42 5.37
CA THR A 197 9.00 7.27 6.47
C THR A 197 9.01 6.49 7.79
N GLU A 198 8.55 5.23 7.78
CA GLU A 198 8.62 4.38 8.97
C GLU A 198 10.06 4.16 9.43
N MET A 199 10.99 3.90 8.49
CA MET A 199 12.41 3.78 8.80
C MET A 199 12.98 5.06 9.42
N ALA A 200 12.62 6.25 8.92
CA ALA A 200 13.06 7.52 9.48
C ALA A 200 12.54 7.73 10.91
N MET A 201 11.23 7.53 11.12
CA MET A 201 10.59 7.67 12.43
C MET A 201 11.22 6.74 13.47
N LEU A 202 11.41 5.46 13.14
CA LEU A 202 12.02 4.49 14.05
C LEU A 202 13.49 4.80 14.29
N SER A 203 14.20 5.24 13.24
CA SER A 203 15.62 5.59 13.38
C SER A 203 15.81 6.76 14.35
N ASN A 204 14.94 7.77 14.24
CA ASN A 204 14.93 8.91 15.14
C ASN A 204 14.51 8.52 16.57
N MET A 205 13.43 7.75 16.71
CA MET A 205 12.90 7.30 18.02
C MET A 205 13.94 6.50 18.82
N TYR A 206 14.66 5.58 18.17
CA TYR A 206 15.63 4.71 18.84
C TYR A 206 17.06 5.23 18.79
N ASN A 207 17.29 6.38 18.15
CA ASN A 207 18.62 6.94 17.91
C ASN A 207 19.59 5.91 17.31
N CYS A 208 19.11 5.13 16.33
CA CYS A 208 19.87 4.09 15.65
C CYS A 208 19.41 3.97 14.19
N LEU A 209 20.26 3.48 13.29
CA LEU A 209 19.81 3.27 11.91
C LEU A 209 18.89 2.05 11.84
N SER A 210 17.59 2.29 11.64
CA SER A 210 16.56 1.26 11.47
C SER A 210 16.25 1.06 9.98
N LEU A 211 16.59 -0.12 9.46
CA LEU A 211 16.27 -0.53 8.09
C LEU A 211 15.17 -1.59 8.12
N GLN A 212 14.12 -1.38 7.33
CA GLN A 212 12.99 -2.30 7.22
C GLN A 212 12.86 -2.85 5.81
N SER A 213 12.18 -3.99 5.68
CA SER A 213 11.84 -4.60 4.41
C SER A 213 10.44 -5.17 4.46
N LEU A 214 9.67 -4.99 3.39
CA LEU A 214 8.38 -5.66 3.23
C LEU A 214 8.60 -7.05 2.64
N ALA A 215 8.15 -8.07 3.35
CA ALA A 215 8.05 -9.43 2.85
C ALA A 215 6.61 -9.69 2.38
N THR A 216 6.45 -10.15 1.14
CA THR A 216 5.13 -10.48 0.59
C THR A 216 5.20 -11.77 -0.23
N HIS A 217 4.14 -12.57 -0.13
CA HIS A 217 3.90 -13.73 -0.99
C HIS A 217 3.11 -13.33 -2.25
N ASP A 218 2.59 -12.09 -2.33
CA ASP A 218 2.01 -11.58 -3.56
C ASP A 218 3.15 -11.26 -4.54
N GLU A 219 3.37 -12.16 -5.50
CA GLU A 219 4.40 -12.00 -6.51
C GLU A 219 4.22 -10.71 -7.32
N SER A 220 2.97 -10.31 -7.61
CA SER A 220 2.71 -9.11 -8.38
C SER A 220 3.14 -7.85 -7.63
N LEU A 221 2.86 -7.76 -6.33
CA LEU A 221 3.34 -6.68 -5.47
C LEU A 221 4.87 -6.68 -5.35
N ALA A 222 5.48 -7.86 -5.19
CA ALA A 222 6.93 -7.99 -5.14
C ALA A 222 7.62 -7.48 -6.42
N GLN A 223 7.02 -7.75 -7.59
CA GLN A 223 7.54 -7.24 -8.86
C GLN A 223 7.37 -5.72 -8.98
N ILE A 224 6.26 -5.14 -8.49
CA ILE A 224 6.08 -3.68 -8.42
C ILE A 224 7.17 -3.04 -7.55
N ALA A 225 7.44 -3.60 -6.37
CA ALA A 225 8.48 -3.11 -5.46
C ALA A 225 9.89 -3.11 -6.11
N LYS A 226 10.19 -4.15 -6.90
CA LYS A 226 11.48 -4.28 -7.61
C LYS A 226 11.60 -3.37 -8.83
N ARG A 227 10.48 -2.88 -9.38
CA ARG A 227 10.45 -2.17 -10.66
C ARG A 227 11.04 -0.77 -10.59
N ASN A 228 10.75 -0.02 -9.51
CA ASN A 228 11.39 1.26 -9.25
C ASN A 228 12.06 1.26 -7.87
N PRO A 229 13.24 0.62 -7.71
CA PRO A 229 13.85 0.45 -6.41
C PRO A 229 14.42 1.77 -5.87
N ILE A 230 14.50 1.86 -4.55
CA ILE A 230 15.20 2.95 -3.85
C ILE A 230 16.71 2.80 -4.10
N THR A 231 17.35 3.88 -4.55
CA THR A 231 18.81 3.93 -4.78
C THR A 231 19.55 4.71 -3.72
N ARG A 232 18.90 5.69 -3.10
CA ARG A 232 19.43 6.49 -1.99
C ARG A 232 18.29 6.92 -1.08
N MET A 233 18.60 7.05 0.20
CA MET A 233 17.69 7.49 1.23
C MET A 233 18.47 8.38 2.21
N ALA A 234 17.87 9.50 2.60
CA ALA A 234 18.39 10.39 3.63
C ALA A 234 17.31 10.60 4.68
N PHE A 235 17.69 10.51 5.96
CA PHE A 235 16.79 10.75 7.08
C PHE A 235 17.07 12.12 7.68
N TYR A 236 16.00 12.85 7.95
CA TYR A 236 16.05 14.11 8.67
C TYR A 236 14.82 14.17 9.58
N GLU A 237 15.05 14.23 10.90
CA GLU A 237 13.99 14.12 11.91
C GLU A 237 13.12 12.88 11.68
N ASN A 238 11.81 13.04 11.48
CA ASN A 238 10.87 11.95 11.26
C ASN A 238 10.55 11.70 9.76
N GLU A 239 11.33 12.31 8.87
CA GLU A 239 11.07 12.28 7.42
C GLU A 239 12.19 11.59 6.65
N ALA A 240 11.81 10.97 5.55
CA ALA A 240 12.73 10.33 4.61
C ALA A 240 12.69 11.03 3.25
N GLN A 241 13.86 11.47 2.79
CA GLN A 241 14.06 11.92 1.42
C GLN A 241 14.60 10.75 0.59
N VAL A 242 13.82 10.33 -0.41
CA VAL A 242 14.06 9.09 -1.14
C VAL A 242 14.36 9.37 -2.60
N LYS A 243 15.45 8.80 -3.11
CA LYS A 243 15.77 8.77 -4.53
C LYS A 243 15.53 7.39 -5.11
N TYR A 244 14.50 7.28 -5.94
CA TYR A 244 14.21 6.09 -6.72
C TYR A 244 15.08 6.01 -7.99
N LYS A 245 15.18 4.82 -8.58
CA LYS A 245 15.98 4.57 -9.79
C LYS A 245 15.45 5.35 -11.00
N HIS A 246 14.13 5.43 -11.14
CA HIS A 246 13.43 6.11 -12.22
C HIS A 246 12.64 7.30 -11.68
N SER A 247 12.62 8.38 -12.46
CA SER A 247 11.69 9.50 -12.33
C SER A 247 10.90 9.69 -13.62
N ILE A 248 9.70 10.28 -13.55
CA ILE A 248 8.86 10.51 -14.73
C ILE A 248 9.55 11.40 -15.75
N VAL A 249 10.30 12.41 -15.30
CA VAL A 249 11.08 13.32 -16.15
C VAL A 249 12.21 12.57 -16.87
N SER A 250 12.75 11.50 -16.27
CA SER A 250 13.75 10.65 -16.93
C SER A 250 13.14 9.69 -17.95
N ILE A 251 11.86 9.36 -17.81
CA ILE A 251 11.13 8.44 -18.71
C ILE A 251 10.53 9.20 -19.89
N ILE A 252 9.96 10.38 -19.62
CA ILE A 252 9.25 11.20 -20.60
C ILE A 252 9.90 12.58 -20.66
N ASN A 253 10.61 12.83 -21.75
CA ASN A 253 11.11 14.16 -22.06
C ASN A 253 10.05 14.92 -22.90
N ASP A 254 9.06 15.51 -22.23
CA ASP A 254 7.98 16.27 -22.85
C ASP A 254 7.77 17.62 -22.13
N SER A 255 7.79 18.72 -22.88
CA SER A 255 7.68 20.06 -22.31
C SER A 255 6.36 20.32 -21.61
N THR A 256 5.27 19.71 -22.08
CA THR A 256 3.93 19.87 -21.50
C THR A 256 3.86 19.18 -20.14
N ILE A 257 4.37 17.94 -20.08
CA ILE A 257 4.44 17.18 -18.82
C ILE A 257 5.34 17.91 -17.82
N ASN A 258 6.51 18.37 -18.24
CA ASN A 258 7.44 19.09 -17.38
C ASN A 258 6.81 20.38 -16.80
N SER A 259 6.12 21.17 -17.63
CA SER A 259 5.40 22.37 -17.20
C SER A 259 4.32 22.04 -16.16
N LEU A 260 3.51 21.01 -16.39
CA LEU A 260 2.48 20.56 -15.43
C LEU A 260 3.08 20.13 -14.08
N LEU A 261 4.27 19.56 -14.05
CA LEU A 261 4.94 19.15 -12.82
C LEU A 261 5.46 20.34 -12.03
N SER A 262 6.15 21.28 -12.69
CA SER A 262 6.86 22.39 -12.04
C SER A 262 5.99 23.59 -11.70
N GLU A 263 5.04 23.98 -12.56
CA GLU A 263 4.36 25.28 -12.45
C GLU A 263 3.19 25.28 -11.46
N LYS A 264 2.83 24.11 -10.93
CA LYS A 264 1.59 23.90 -10.16
C LYS A 264 1.80 23.53 -8.70
N GLN A 265 3.03 23.60 -8.18
CA GLN A 265 3.33 23.20 -6.79
C GLN A 265 2.53 24.00 -5.76
N THR A 266 2.57 25.33 -5.80
CA THR A 266 1.85 26.17 -4.83
C THR A 266 0.33 25.99 -4.91
N GLU A 267 -0.21 25.69 -6.10
CA GLU A 267 -1.63 25.40 -6.29
C GLU A 267 -1.98 24.05 -5.66
N ARG A 268 -1.14 23.02 -5.87
CA ARG A 268 -1.28 21.71 -5.22
C ARG A 268 -1.30 21.80 -3.70
N GLU A 269 -0.37 22.54 -3.11
CA GLU A 269 -0.26 22.70 -1.66
C GLU A 269 -1.55 23.26 -1.05
N LYS A 270 -2.13 24.30 -1.68
CA LYS A 270 -3.43 24.87 -1.26
C LYS A 270 -4.59 23.88 -1.37
N ILE A 271 -4.60 23.06 -2.41
CA ILE A 271 -5.62 22.01 -2.58
C ILE A 271 -5.42 20.92 -1.53
N CYS A 272 -4.19 20.49 -1.25
CA CYS A 272 -3.88 19.47 -0.24
C CYS A 272 -4.41 19.83 1.16
N GLU A 273 -4.40 21.12 1.49
CA GLU A 273 -4.92 21.64 2.77
C GLU A 273 -6.44 21.66 2.84
N SER A 274 -7.13 21.83 1.70
CA SER A 274 -8.57 22.09 1.64
C SER A 274 -9.41 20.95 1.04
N VAL A 275 -8.78 19.96 0.41
CA VAL A 275 -9.49 18.88 -0.29
C VAL A 275 -10.24 17.98 0.70
N ASP A 276 -11.53 17.81 0.44
CA ASP A 276 -12.34 16.76 1.05
C ASP A 276 -12.14 15.46 0.26
N LEU A 277 -11.20 14.63 0.72
CA LEU A 277 -10.88 13.35 0.07
C LEU A 277 -12.04 12.35 0.12
N VAL A 278 -12.92 12.44 1.11
CA VAL A 278 -14.09 11.56 1.20
C VAL A 278 -15.04 11.91 0.07
N LYS A 279 -15.38 13.19 -0.08
CA LYS A 279 -16.24 13.67 -1.16
C LYS A 279 -15.63 13.40 -2.54
N LEU A 280 -14.33 13.66 -2.70
CA LEU A 280 -13.61 13.40 -3.95
C LEU A 280 -13.67 11.91 -4.32
N ALA A 281 -13.39 11.02 -3.37
CA ALA A 281 -13.44 9.58 -3.59
C ALA A 281 -14.83 9.13 -4.05
N HIS A 282 -15.91 9.55 -3.37
CA HIS A 282 -17.27 9.19 -3.77
C HIS A 282 -17.61 9.67 -5.18
N GLY A 283 -17.18 10.88 -5.55
CA GLY A 283 -17.37 11.41 -6.91
C GLY A 283 -16.67 10.55 -7.97
N LEU A 284 -15.43 10.14 -7.70
CA LEU A 284 -14.64 9.28 -8.58
C LEU A 284 -15.20 7.85 -8.66
N GLU A 285 -15.69 7.31 -7.54
CA GLU A 285 -16.33 6.00 -7.49
C GLU A 285 -17.55 5.97 -8.41
N ASN A 286 -18.42 6.98 -8.33
CA ASN A 286 -19.58 7.12 -9.20
C ASN A 286 -19.14 7.28 -10.67
N GLU A 287 -18.17 8.16 -10.95
CA GLU A 287 -17.63 8.35 -12.31
C GLU A 287 -17.11 7.03 -12.91
N LEU A 288 -16.41 6.20 -12.13
CA LEU A 288 -15.90 4.91 -12.59
C LEU A 288 -17.01 3.87 -12.80
N LEU A 289 -18.05 3.86 -11.96
CA LEU A 289 -19.18 2.94 -12.10
C LEU A 289 -20.05 3.31 -13.31
N ASP A 290 -20.27 4.60 -13.55
CA ASP A 290 -21.07 5.12 -14.67
C ASP A 290 -20.46 4.82 -16.05
N LEU A 291 -19.15 4.53 -16.12
CA LEU A 291 -18.52 4.06 -17.37
C LEU A 291 -19.01 2.67 -17.80
N PHE A 292 -19.58 1.89 -16.89
CA PHE A 292 -20.00 0.51 -17.12
C PHE A 292 -21.37 0.25 -16.47
N PRO A 293 -22.44 0.89 -16.98
CA PRO A 293 -23.79 0.68 -16.45
C PRO A 293 -24.16 -0.80 -16.57
N GLU A 294 -24.75 -1.34 -15.50
CA GLU A 294 -25.24 -2.73 -15.43
C GLU A 294 -26.34 -3.02 -16.45
#